data_AF-G0P223-F1
#
_entry.id   AF-G0P223-F1
#
_cell.length_a   1.000
_cell.length_b   1.000
_cell.length_c   1.000
_cell.angle_alpha   90.00
_cell.angle_beta   90.00
_cell.angle_gamma   90.00
#
_symmetry.space_group_name_H-M   'P 1'
#
loop_
_entity.id
_entity.type
_entity.pdbx_description
1 polymer ?
#
loop_
_entity_poly.entity_id
_entity_poly.type
_entity_poly.pdbx_seq_one_letter_code
_entity_poly.pdbx_strand_id
1 'polypeptide(L)'
;MSEASIGDQHVNEENESGGYNYTKLWNPFMVRFGERVVPVAEVEKAIKFMYHKKPKHGRNRITSLSTLNNRFRFIKTENHMKRLHDMKRDGIKCDTKHMKFFIEVEMEMETEKRLANGEKLTNNNYLEMFERIRKDHRISDRITATKKWVIKWKKENFPNEMRYAHAQKDKAKNEQNENKE
;
A
#
# COMPACT_ATOMS: atom_id res chain seq x y z
N MET A 1 -47.92 10.40 0.98
CA MET A 1 -46.96 11.07 1.88
C MET A 1 -46.53 10.01 2.88
N SER A 2 -45.51 9.23 2.54
CA SER A 2 -44.10 9.46 2.91
C SER A 2 -43.85 9.11 4.37
N GLU A 3 -43.24 7.95 4.62
CA GLU A 3 -41.89 7.86 5.20
C GLU A 3 -41.45 6.38 5.23
N ALA A 4 -40.44 6.08 4.42
CA ALA A 4 -39.79 4.78 4.37
C ALA A 4 -38.78 4.68 5.50
N SER A 5 -38.94 3.67 6.36
CA SER A 5 -37.96 3.27 7.37
C SER A 5 -36.82 2.52 6.69
N ILE A 6 -35.65 3.16 6.61
CA ILE A 6 -34.40 2.53 6.17
C ILE A 6 -33.81 1.86 7.41
N GLY A 7 -34.01 0.54 7.50
CA GLY A 7 -33.39 -0.31 8.49
C GLY A 7 -31.88 -0.38 8.28
N ASP A 8 -31.16 -0.13 9.37
CA ASP A 8 -29.73 -0.31 9.53
C ASP A 8 -29.25 -1.67 9.01
N GLN A 9 -28.38 -1.65 8.00
CA GLN A 9 -27.63 -2.82 7.59
C GLN A 9 -26.47 -3.04 8.57
N HIS A 10 -26.66 -3.99 9.48
CA HIS A 10 -25.58 -4.69 10.18
C HIS A 10 -24.68 -5.35 9.14
N VAL A 11 -23.47 -4.82 8.96
CA VAL A 11 -22.42 -5.50 8.20
C VAL A 11 -21.71 -6.43 9.17
N ASN A 12 -21.95 -7.74 9.00
CA ASN A 12 -21.25 -8.79 9.70
C ASN A 12 -19.76 -8.75 9.33
N GLU A 13 -18.93 -8.33 10.28
CA GLU A 13 -17.54 -8.76 10.37
C GLU A 13 -17.54 -10.24 10.75
N GLU A 14 -16.99 -11.08 9.87
CA GLU A 14 -16.11 -12.21 10.20
C GLU A 14 -15.91 -13.06 8.94
N ASN A 15 -14.69 -13.04 8.42
CA ASN A 15 -14.11 -14.20 7.75
C ASN A 15 -12.59 -14.10 7.90
N GLU A 16 -12.09 -14.88 8.84
CA GLU A 16 -10.69 -15.22 9.01
C GLU A 16 -10.19 -16.01 7.80
N SER A 17 -9.42 -15.34 6.95
CA SER A 17 -8.30 -15.95 6.25
C SER A 17 -7.26 -14.86 6.08
N GLY A 18 -5.98 -15.18 6.23
CA GLY A 18 -4.85 -14.27 6.07
C GLY A 18 -4.63 -13.79 4.62
N GLY A 19 -5.71 -13.51 3.89
CA GLY A 19 -5.73 -12.88 2.58
C GLY A 19 -6.17 -11.44 2.72
N TYR A 20 -5.32 -10.51 2.26
CA TYR A 20 -5.62 -9.10 2.19
C TYR A 20 -6.97 -8.88 1.48
N ASN A 21 -7.92 -8.18 2.09
CA ASN A 21 -9.23 -7.94 1.48
C ASN A 21 -9.08 -6.80 0.46
N TYR A 22 -8.90 -7.16 -0.82
CA TYR A 22 -8.55 -6.29 -1.94
C TYR A 22 -9.74 -5.46 -2.46
N THR A 23 -10.33 -4.56 -1.66
CA THR A 23 -11.23 -3.54 -2.24
C THR A 23 -11.20 -2.19 -1.50
N LYS A 24 -11.08 -1.10 -2.28
CA LYS A 24 -11.40 0.31 -1.98
C LYS A 24 -10.66 1.09 -0.87
N LEU A 25 -9.94 0.48 0.07
CA LEU A 25 -9.31 1.21 1.19
C LEU A 25 -7.78 1.36 1.11
N TRP A 26 -7.17 0.92 0.02
CA TRP A 26 -5.72 0.91 -0.13
C TRP A 26 -5.23 2.28 -0.58
N ASN A 27 -4.89 3.12 0.40
CA ASN A 27 -4.25 4.41 0.19
C ASN A 27 -2.72 4.21 0.20
N PRO A 28 -1.95 4.66 -0.81
CA PRO A 28 -0.49 4.62 -0.74
C PRO A 28 0.08 5.59 0.32
N PHE A 29 -0.68 6.61 0.70
CA PHE A 29 -0.30 7.64 1.67
C PHE A 29 -0.73 7.23 3.08
N MET A 30 0.06 6.33 3.66
CA MET A 30 -0.07 5.92 5.05
C MET A 30 1.20 6.21 5.84
N VAL A 31 1.06 6.30 7.16
CA VAL A 31 2.11 6.60 8.11
C VAL A 31 2.19 5.49 9.14
N ARG A 32 3.39 5.00 9.41
CA ARG A 32 3.61 3.98 10.44
C ARG A 32 3.61 4.59 11.85
N PHE A 33 2.83 4.02 12.77
CA PHE A 33 2.80 4.35 14.19
C PHE A 33 2.98 3.06 15.01
N GLY A 34 4.21 2.82 15.46
CA GLY A 34 4.59 1.51 16.01
C GLY A 34 4.37 0.42 14.96
N GLU A 35 3.54 -0.56 15.30
CA GLU A 35 3.18 -1.68 14.42
C GLU A 35 2.04 -1.34 13.45
N ARG A 36 1.31 -0.24 13.67
CA ARG A 36 0.15 0.13 12.85
C ARG A 36 0.53 1.03 11.68
N VAL A 37 -0.24 0.94 10.62
CA VAL A 37 -0.16 1.83 9.46
C VAL A 37 -1.47 2.61 9.40
N VAL A 38 -1.38 3.94 9.36
CA VAL A 38 -2.51 4.86 9.57
C VAL A 38 -2.61 5.84 8.40
N PRO A 39 -3.79 6.13 7.85
CA PRO A 39 -3.94 7.11 6.78
C PRO A 39 -3.41 8.50 7.17
N VAL A 40 -2.74 9.18 6.24
CA VAL A 40 -2.26 10.56 6.46
C VAL A 40 -3.38 11.47 6.95
N ALA A 41 -4.58 11.37 6.36
CA ALA A 41 -5.74 12.16 6.76
C ALA A 41 -6.14 11.96 8.24
N GLU A 42 -5.99 10.75 8.78
CA GLU A 42 -6.24 10.51 10.21
C GLU A 42 -5.16 11.12 11.09
N VAL A 43 -3.90 11.06 10.64
CA VAL A 43 -2.76 11.70 11.31
C VAL A 43 -2.94 13.22 11.35
N GLU A 44 -3.38 13.83 10.25
CA GLU A 44 -3.68 15.26 10.17
C GLU A 44 -4.79 15.67 11.14
N LYS A 45 -5.88 14.88 11.20
CA LYS A 45 -6.96 15.08 12.19
C LYS A 45 -6.42 14.99 13.61
N ALA A 46 -5.54 14.04 13.90
CA ALA A 46 -4.91 13.90 15.21
C ALA A 46 -3.99 15.08 15.55
N ILE A 47 -3.17 15.57 14.61
CA ILE A 47 -2.33 16.76 14.81
C ILE A 47 -3.20 17.99 15.08
N LYS A 48 -4.24 18.21 14.27
CA LYS A 48 -5.17 19.34 14.45
C LYS A 48 -5.84 19.29 15.83
N PHE A 49 -6.30 18.11 16.24
CA PHE A 49 -6.89 17.92 17.56
C PHE A 49 -5.86 18.08 18.68
N MET A 50 -4.62 17.65 18.50
CA MET A 50 -3.57 17.78 19.52
C MET A 50 -3.33 19.26 19.90
N TYR A 51 -3.42 20.18 18.93
CA TYR A 51 -3.18 21.61 19.11
C TYR A 51 -4.44 22.50 19.04
N HIS A 52 -5.64 21.93 19.23
CA HIS A 52 -6.89 22.71 19.10
C HIS A 52 -7.06 23.80 20.18
N LYS A 53 -6.34 23.70 21.30
CA LYS A 53 -6.49 24.63 22.44
C LYS A 53 -5.66 25.89 22.21
N LYS A 54 -6.23 27.04 22.56
CA LYS A 54 -5.51 28.33 22.54
C LYS A 54 -4.26 28.26 23.44
N PRO A 55 -3.13 28.84 23.02
CA PRO A 55 -1.95 28.96 23.87
C PRO A 55 -2.31 29.67 25.19
N LYS A 56 -1.69 29.25 26.29
CA LYS A 56 -1.80 29.93 27.59
C LYS A 56 -0.41 30.35 28.03
N HIS A 57 -0.22 31.64 28.33
CA HIS A 57 1.08 32.23 28.71
C HIS A 57 2.21 31.92 27.71
N GLY A 58 1.96 32.11 26.41
CA GLY A 58 2.97 31.91 25.37
C GLY A 58 3.34 30.44 25.09
N ARG A 59 2.81 29.47 25.84
CA ARG A 59 3.02 28.03 25.58
C ARG A 59 1.80 27.44 24.88
N ASN A 60 2.07 26.68 23.80
CA ASN A 60 1.05 25.89 23.12
C ASN A 60 0.46 24.87 24.09
N ARG A 61 -0.87 24.91 24.26
CA ARG A 61 -1.56 23.96 25.13
C ARG A 61 -1.88 22.70 24.33
N ILE A 62 -1.18 21.62 24.64
CA ILE A 62 -1.32 20.34 23.95
C ILE A 62 -2.38 19.48 24.65
N THR A 63 -3.17 18.73 23.89
CA THR A 63 -4.11 17.73 24.42
C THR A 63 -3.35 16.57 25.07
N SER A 64 -3.78 16.09 26.23
CA SER A 64 -3.09 15.00 26.94
C SER A 64 -3.19 13.66 26.20
N LEU A 65 -2.24 12.76 26.46
CA LEU A 65 -2.21 11.42 25.89
C LEU A 65 -3.52 10.66 26.10
N SER A 66 -4.05 10.68 27.33
CA SER A 66 -5.33 10.02 27.66
C SER A 66 -6.47 10.51 26.76
N THR A 67 -6.61 11.82 26.57
CA THR A 67 -7.66 12.38 25.71
C THR A 67 -7.40 12.09 24.22
N LEU A 68 -6.15 12.12 23.77
CA LEU A 68 -5.78 11.77 22.40
C LEU A 68 -6.05 10.30 22.09
N ASN A 69 -5.64 9.39 22.96
CA ASN A 69 -5.83 7.94 22.81
C ASN A 69 -7.32 7.57 22.74
N ASN A 70 -8.16 8.17 23.58
CA ASN A 70 -9.60 7.93 23.56
C ASN A 70 -10.25 8.21 22.20
N ARG A 71 -9.72 9.19 21.45
CA ARG A 71 -10.24 9.56 20.13
C ARG A 71 -9.49 8.89 18.97
N PHE A 72 -8.19 8.73 19.11
CA PHE A 72 -7.30 8.20 18.07
C PHE A 72 -6.56 6.99 18.64
N ARG A 73 -7.17 5.81 18.49
CA ARG A 73 -6.70 4.55 19.09
C ARG A 73 -5.30 4.10 18.66
N PHE A 74 -4.75 4.69 17.59
CA PHE A 74 -3.36 4.46 17.16
C PHE A 74 -2.32 5.22 18.02
N ILE A 75 -2.73 6.21 18.81
CA ILE A 75 -1.85 6.96 19.73
C ILE A 75 -1.92 6.29 21.10
N LYS A 76 -0.88 5.51 21.46
CA LYS A 76 -0.86 4.72 22.70
C LYS A 76 0.17 5.19 23.71
N THR A 77 1.24 5.82 23.26
CA THR A 77 2.42 6.14 24.08
C THR A 77 2.83 7.60 23.90
N GLU A 78 3.61 8.12 24.85
CA GLU A 78 4.20 9.46 24.72
C GLU A 78 5.12 9.57 23.50
N ASN A 79 5.78 8.47 23.09
CA ASN A 79 6.55 8.43 21.85
C ASN A 79 5.67 8.68 20.61
N HIS A 80 4.41 8.23 20.60
CA HIS A 80 3.48 8.53 19.51
C HIS A 80 3.09 10.02 19.50
N MET A 81 2.92 10.64 20.67
CA MET A 81 2.69 12.09 20.77
C MET A 81 3.88 12.91 20.30
N LYS A 82 5.10 12.55 20.72
CA LYS A 82 6.33 13.17 20.23
C LYS A 82 6.42 13.06 18.70
N ARG A 83 6.09 11.90 18.14
CA ARG A 83 6.05 11.69 16.69
C ARG A 83 5.05 12.61 15.98
N LEU A 84 3.86 12.83 16.54
CA LEU A 84 2.90 13.81 15.99
C LEU A 84 3.42 15.24 16.05
N HIS A 85 4.14 15.58 17.11
CA HIS A 85 4.79 16.89 17.26
C HIS A 85 5.86 17.08 16.17
N ASP A 86 6.74 16.09 15.98
CA ASP A 86 7.76 16.10 14.95
C ASP A 86 7.14 16.20 13.54
N MET A 87 6.06 15.45 13.28
CA MET A 87 5.33 15.54 11.99
C MET A 87 4.71 16.91 11.74
N LYS A 88 4.22 17.59 12.77
CA LYS A 88 3.73 18.97 12.61
C LYS A 88 4.85 19.93 12.24
N ARG A 89 6.05 19.75 12.81
CA ARG A 89 7.22 20.60 12.57
C ARG A 89 7.85 20.33 11.20
N ASP A 90 8.05 19.05 10.88
CA ASP A 90 8.90 18.61 9.77
C ASP A 90 8.09 18.14 8.53
N GLY A 91 6.77 18.06 8.66
CA GLY A 91 5.87 17.48 7.67
C GLY A 91 5.63 15.98 7.86
N ILE A 92 4.50 15.50 7.35
CA ILE A 92 4.11 14.08 7.44
C ILE A 92 4.89 13.27 6.40
N LYS A 93 5.69 12.30 6.88
CA LYS A 93 6.40 11.35 6.02
C LYS A 93 5.64 10.05 5.92
N CYS A 94 5.28 9.66 4.69
CA CYS A 94 4.62 8.39 4.43
C CYS A 94 5.58 7.20 4.55
N ASP A 95 5.03 6.03 4.84
CA ASP A 95 5.76 4.77 4.94
C ASP A 95 6.11 4.26 3.53
N THR A 96 7.41 4.27 3.21
CA THR A 96 7.90 3.89 1.87
C THR A 96 7.68 2.40 1.59
N LYS A 97 7.70 1.56 2.62
CA LYS A 97 7.39 0.13 2.50
C LYS A 97 5.93 -0.07 2.11
N HIS A 98 5.01 0.63 2.77
CA HIS A 98 3.59 0.62 2.41
C HIS A 98 3.32 1.12 1.00
N MET A 99 3.97 2.22 0.58
CA MET A 99 3.85 2.72 -0.81
C MET A 99 4.28 1.68 -1.84
N LYS A 100 5.37 0.97 -1.55
CA LYS A 100 5.88 -0.07 -2.45
C LYS A 100 4.94 -1.28 -2.50
N PHE A 101 4.47 -1.71 -1.34
CA PHE A 101 3.48 -2.77 -1.21
C PHE A 101 2.19 -2.45 -1.96
N PHE A 102 1.72 -1.20 -1.89
CA PHE A 102 0.59 -0.74 -2.69
C PHE A 102 0.82 -0.94 -4.20
N ILE A 103 2.00 -0.56 -4.71
CA ILE A 103 2.34 -0.77 -6.13
C ILE A 103 2.41 -2.26 -6.46
N GLU A 104 3.00 -3.08 -5.59
CA GLU A 104 3.09 -4.54 -5.77
C GLU A 104 1.70 -5.18 -5.95
N VAL A 105 0.72 -4.75 -5.16
CA VAL A 105 -0.68 -5.21 -5.23
C VAL A 105 -1.36 -4.77 -6.53
N GLU A 106 -1.22 -3.50 -6.93
CA GLU A 106 -1.78 -3.01 -8.19
C GLU A 106 -1.16 -3.71 -9.40
N MET A 107 0.15 -3.97 -9.35
CA MET A 107 0.85 -4.74 -10.38
C MET A 107 0.35 -6.17 -10.46
N GLU A 108 0.09 -6.83 -9.33
CA GLU A 108 -0.43 -8.19 -9.27
C GLU A 108 -1.79 -8.27 -9.99
N MET A 109 -2.72 -7.39 -9.63
CA MET A 109 -4.06 -7.32 -10.25
C MET A 109 -4.00 -7.05 -11.76
N GLU A 110 -3.11 -6.16 -12.21
CA GLU A 110 -2.94 -5.90 -13.65
C GLU A 110 -2.32 -7.09 -14.37
N THR A 111 -1.33 -7.73 -13.75
CA THR A 111 -0.64 -8.90 -14.30
C THR A 111 -1.63 -10.05 -14.54
N GLU A 112 -2.46 -10.38 -13.55
CA GLU A 112 -3.47 -11.43 -13.67
C GLU A 112 -4.42 -11.17 -14.84
N LYS A 113 -4.90 -9.92 -14.99
CA LYS A 113 -5.79 -9.53 -16.10
C LYS A 113 -5.12 -9.71 -17.46
N ARG A 114 -3.87 -9.25 -17.61
CA ARG A 114 -3.14 -9.34 -18.89
C ARG A 114 -2.78 -10.78 -19.23
N LEU A 115 -2.43 -11.59 -18.24
CA LEU A 115 -2.20 -13.03 -18.44
C LEU A 115 -3.48 -13.76 -18.83
N ALA A 116 -4.63 -13.44 -18.22
CA ALA A 116 -5.93 -13.99 -18.59
C ALA A 116 -6.32 -13.65 -20.04
N ASN A 117 -5.85 -12.50 -20.56
CA ASN A 117 -6.00 -12.10 -21.95
C ASN A 117 -4.99 -12.77 -22.92
N GLY A 118 -4.12 -13.65 -22.43
CA GLY A 118 -3.12 -14.35 -23.23
C GLY A 118 -1.88 -13.52 -23.57
N GLU A 119 -1.67 -12.36 -22.91
CA GLU A 119 -0.49 -11.53 -23.15
C GLU A 119 0.79 -12.17 -22.59
N LYS A 120 1.90 -12.06 -23.32
CA LYS A 120 3.23 -12.46 -22.84
C LYS A 120 3.94 -11.25 -22.24
N LEU A 121 4.09 -11.22 -20.91
CA LEU A 121 4.66 -10.09 -20.19
C LEU A 121 6.17 -10.22 -20.02
N THR A 122 6.90 -9.23 -20.53
CA THR A 122 8.36 -9.10 -20.36
C THR A 122 8.70 -8.29 -19.12
N ASN A 123 9.94 -8.38 -18.63
CA ASN A 123 10.42 -7.55 -17.51
C ASN A 123 10.26 -6.04 -17.77
N ASN A 124 10.33 -5.60 -19.04
CA ASN A 124 10.12 -4.19 -19.37
C ASN A 124 8.64 -3.80 -19.15
N ASN A 125 7.69 -4.67 -19.49
CA ASN A 125 6.28 -4.40 -19.23
C ASN A 125 6.00 -4.22 -17.73
N TYR A 126 6.64 -5.01 -16.86
CA TYR A 126 6.50 -4.85 -15.41
C TYR A 126 7.13 -3.54 -14.89
N LEU A 127 8.25 -3.10 -15.46
CA LEU A 127 8.83 -1.79 -15.11
C LEU A 127 7.93 -0.64 -15.57
N GLU A 128 7.34 -0.76 -16.76
CA GLU A 128 6.36 0.20 -17.28
C GLU A 128 5.12 0.25 -16.39
N MET A 129 4.57 -0.91 -15.99
CA MET A 129 3.44 -0.99 -15.05
C MET A 129 3.77 -0.31 -13.73
N PHE A 130 4.95 -0.61 -13.15
CA PHE A 130 5.41 0.03 -11.91
C PHE A 130 5.43 1.55 -12.04
N GLU A 131 6.08 2.08 -13.07
CA GLU A 131 6.20 3.53 -13.28
C GLU A 131 4.85 4.19 -13.58
N ARG A 132 3.96 3.50 -14.32
CA ARG A 132 2.61 3.97 -14.60
C ARG A 132 1.80 4.08 -13.30
N ILE A 133 1.69 3.00 -12.53
CA ILE A 133 0.97 2.97 -11.24
C ILE A 133 1.53 4.04 -10.30
N ARG A 134 2.85 4.14 -10.19
CA ARG A 134 3.51 5.15 -9.34
C ARG A 134 3.08 6.57 -9.73
N LYS A 135 3.07 6.89 -11.02
CA LYS A 135 2.66 8.21 -11.54
C LYS A 135 1.17 8.46 -11.35
N ASP A 136 0.32 7.49 -11.70
CA ASP A 136 -1.15 7.59 -11.59
C ASP A 136 -1.58 7.89 -10.15
N HIS A 137 -0.88 7.30 -9.17
CA HIS A 137 -1.13 7.52 -7.75
C HIS A 137 -0.28 8.63 -7.11
N ARG A 138 0.51 9.37 -7.90
CA ARG A 138 1.39 10.47 -7.43
C ARG A 138 2.35 10.04 -6.31
N ILE A 139 2.85 8.81 -6.37
CA ILE A 139 3.85 8.29 -5.44
C ILE A 139 5.23 8.88 -5.81
N SER A 140 6.01 9.25 -4.79
CA SER A 140 7.32 9.91 -4.97
C SER A 140 8.26 9.17 -5.93
N ASP A 141 8.98 9.90 -6.77
CA ASP A 141 10.03 9.38 -7.68
C ASP A 141 11.19 8.68 -6.96
N ARG A 142 11.27 8.80 -5.63
CA ARG A 142 12.25 8.05 -4.81
C ARG A 142 11.88 6.57 -4.69
N ILE A 143 10.62 6.21 -4.92
CA ILE A 143 10.15 4.82 -4.93
C ILE A 143 10.37 4.28 -6.34
N THR A 144 11.41 3.47 -6.51
CA THR A 144 11.82 2.96 -7.83
C THR A 144 11.83 1.43 -7.86
N ALA A 145 11.67 0.89 -9.08
CA ALA A 145 11.87 -0.51 -9.38
C ALA A 145 13.11 -0.69 -10.27
N THR A 146 13.88 -1.74 -9.98
CA THR A 146 14.99 -2.18 -10.84
C THR A 146 14.61 -3.49 -11.53
N LYS A 147 15.29 -3.84 -12.63
CA LYS A 147 15.12 -5.16 -13.27
C LYS A 147 15.30 -6.31 -12.28
N LYS A 148 16.29 -6.22 -11.38
CA LYS A 148 16.53 -7.22 -10.33
C LYS A 148 15.34 -7.34 -9.39
N TRP A 149 14.76 -6.21 -9.00
CA TRP A 149 13.57 -6.19 -8.15
C TRP A 149 12.37 -6.84 -8.85
N VAL A 150 12.10 -6.50 -10.11
CA VAL A 150 11.02 -7.11 -10.91
C VAL A 150 11.20 -8.62 -11.01
N ILE A 151 12.40 -9.10 -11.33
CA ILE A 151 12.68 -10.55 -11.43
C ILE A 151 12.38 -11.25 -10.10
N LYS A 152 12.77 -10.64 -8.98
CA LYS A 152 12.49 -11.17 -7.64
C LYS A 152 10.99 -11.21 -7.37
N TRP A 153 10.30 -10.08 -7.55
CA TRP A 153 8.86 -9.95 -7.33
C TRP A 153 8.07 -10.94 -8.20
N LYS A 154 8.44 -11.10 -9.47
CA LYS A 154 7.85 -12.11 -10.37
C LYS A 154 8.01 -13.53 -9.84
N LYS A 155 9.21 -13.87 -9.37
CA LYS A 155 9.49 -15.21 -8.84
C LYS A 155 8.66 -15.51 -7.59
N GLU A 156 8.41 -14.50 -6.76
CA GLU A 156 7.65 -14.62 -5.52
C GLU A 156 6.14 -14.73 -5.78
N ASN A 157 5.59 -13.96 -6.71
CA ASN A 157 4.13 -13.88 -6.93
C ASN A 157 3.64 -14.75 -8.10
N PHE A 158 4.47 -14.99 -9.12
CA PHE A 158 4.12 -15.74 -10.33
C PHE A 158 5.11 -16.89 -10.62
N PRO A 159 5.33 -17.82 -9.68
CA PRO A 159 6.32 -18.90 -9.84
C PRO A 159 6.00 -19.84 -11.03
N ASN A 160 4.71 -20.01 -11.36
CA ASN A 160 4.29 -20.87 -12.46
C ASN A 160 4.51 -20.23 -13.84
N GLU A 161 4.41 -18.90 -13.98
CA GLU A 161 4.72 -18.18 -15.23
C GLU A 161 6.18 -18.42 -15.65
N MET A 162 7.10 -18.46 -14.67
CA MET A 162 8.50 -18.80 -14.91
C MET A 162 8.68 -20.27 -15.32
N ARG A 163 7.93 -21.22 -14.75
CA ARG A 163 7.97 -22.64 -15.14
C ARG A 163 7.56 -22.83 -16.60
N TYR A 164 6.51 -22.14 -17.07
CA TYR A 164 6.12 -22.16 -18.48
C TYR A 164 7.18 -21.53 -19.39
N ALA A 165 7.80 -20.40 -18.99
CA ALA A 165 8.86 -19.78 -19.77
C ALA A 165 10.13 -20.63 -19.89
N HIS A 166 10.49 -21.38 -18.83
CA HIS A 166 11.61 -22.32 -18.85
C HIS A 166 11.31 -23.54 -19.74
N ALA A 167 10.13 -24.15 -19.60
CA ALA A 167 9.72 -25.28 -20.44
C ALA A 167 9.68 -24.94 -21.94
N GLN A 168 9.31 -23.70 -22.30
CA GLN A 168 9.32 -23.25 -23.70
C GLN A 168 10.74 -22.99 -24.24
N LYS A 169 11.67 -22.52 -23.39
CA LYS A 169 13.08 -22.37 -23.77
C LYS A 169 13.76 -23.71 -24.00
N ASP A 170 13.45 -24.71 -23.17
CA ASP A 170 14.03 -26.05 -23.30
C ASP A 170 13.52 -26.76 -24.57
N LYS A 171 12.23 -26.58 -24.92
CA LYS A 171 11.67 -27.06 -26.20
C LYS A 171 12.34 -26.41 -27.41
N ALA A 172 12.47 -25.08 -27.43
CA ALA A 172 13.10 -24.37 -28.54
C ALA A 172 14.59 -24.70 -28.71
N LYS A 173 15.28 -25.07 -27.62
CA LYS A 173 16.69 -25.48 -27.66
C LYS A 173 16.87 -26.90 -28.21
N ASN A 174 15.92 -27.79 -27.94
CA ASN A 174 15.91 -29.15 -28.50
C ASN A 174 15.56 -29.14 -30.00
N GLU A 175 14.57 -28.34 -30.43
CA GLU A 175 14.20 -28.19 -31.85
C GLU A 175 15.33 -27.57 -32.71
N GLN A 176 16.21 -26.74 -32.11
CA GLN A 176 17.39 -26.19 -32.80
C GLN A 176 18.57 -27.17 -32.91
N ASN A 177 18.62 -28.19 -32.05
CA ASN A 177 19.64 -29.23 -32.12
C ASN A 177 19.25 -30.34 -33.10
N GLU A 178 17.96 -30.68 -33.21
CA GLU A 178 17.44 -31.67 -34.16
C GLU A 178 17.53 -31.22 -35.63
N ASN A 179 17.56 -29.90 -35.89
CA ASN A 179 17.72 -29.35 -37.24
C ASN A 179 19.19 -29.12 -37.67
N LYS A 180 20.16 -29.61 -36.88
CA LYS A 180 21.60 -29.49 -37.15
C LYS A 180 22.32 -30.83 -37.31
N GLU A 181 21.60 -31.95 -37.17
CA GLU A 181 22.05 -33.29 -37.59
C GLU A 181 21.51 -33.62 -38.99
#